data_AF-A0AAX4JVC2-F1
#
_entry.id   AF-A0AAX4JVC2-F1
#
_cell.length_a   1.000
_cell.length_b   1.000
_cell.length_c   1.000
_cell.angle_alpha   90.00
_cell.angle_beta   90.00
_cell.angle_gamma   90.00
#
_symmetry.space_group_name_H-M   'P 1'
#
loop_
_entity.id
_entity.type
_entity.pdbx_description
1 polymer ?
#
loop_
_entity_poly.entity_id
_entity_poly.type
_entity_poly.pdbx_seq_one_letter_code
_entity_poly.pdbx_strand_id
1 'polypeptide(L)' 'MAPKAADAKKGGAKKPTAYNEYMKVQLAKLKADNEKAGKTNNHKENFKKVAESWKTASENPVSAYSDHHHLPLSILT' A
#
# COMPACT_ATOMS: atom_id res chain seq x y z
N MET A 1 25.05 39.97 12.58
CA MET A 1 24.15 38.97 11.96
C MET A 1 24.57 37.59 12.46
N ALA A 2 23.74 36.91 13.24
CA ALA A 2 24.00 35.54 13.69
C ALA A 2 23.35 34.54 12.72
N PRO A 3 24.01 33.45 12.29
CA PRO A 3 23.36 32.42 11.50
C PRO A 3 22.40 31.62 12.38
N LYS A 4 21.10 31.75 12.11
CA LYS A 4 20.06 30.93 12.75
C LYS A 4 20.25 29.48 12.31
N ALA A 5 20.75 28.65 13.22
CA ALA A 5 20.85 27.22 13.06
C ALA A 5 19.48 26.65 12.64
N ALA A 6 19.44 26.02 11.47
CA ALA A 6 18.33 25.20 11.04
C ALA A 6 18.35 23.93 11.90
N ASP A 7 17.65 23.99 13.02
CA ASP A 7 17.34 22.85 13.87
C ASP A 7 16.41 21.93 13.06
N ALA A 8 17.01 21.09 12.22
CA ALA A 8 16.34 20.00 11.54
C ALA A 8 15.94 18.98 12.60
N LYS A 9 14.82 19.27 13.30
CA LYS A 9 14.09 18.30 14.09
C LYS A 9 13.68 17.17 13.16
N LYS A 10 14.56 16.17 13.05
CA LYS A 10 14.28 14.82 12.58
C LYS A 10 13.31 14.20 13.58
N GLY A 11 12.05 14.65 13.51
CA GLY A 11 10.96 14.11 14.30
C GLY A 11 10.94 12.61 14.09
N GLY A 12 11.00 11.86 15.19
CA GLY A 12 11.15 10.40 15.20
C GLY A 12 10.28 9.76 14.13
N ALA A 13 10.93 9.19 13.11
CA ALA A 13 10.25 8.43 12.09
C ALA A 13 9.67 7.20 12.77
N LYS A 14 8.39 7.29 13.17
CA LYS A 14 7.62 6.13 13.62
C LYS A 14 7.81 5.07 12.53
N LYS A 15 8.19 3.85 12.93
CA LYS A 15 8.33 2.74 11.98
C LYS A 15 7.07 2.71 11.12
N PRO A 16 7.21 2.75 9.78
CA PRO A 16 6.03 2.70 8.93
C PRO A 16 5.24 1.43 9.27
N THR A 17 3.92 1.57 9.32
CA THR A 17 3.03 0.41 9.50
C THR A 17 3.16 -0.52 8.30
N ALA A 18 2.83 -1.81 8.46
CA ALA A 18 2.89 -2.80 7.39
C ALA A 18 2.13 -2.34 6.13
N TYR A 19 0.98 -1.68 6.30
CA TYR A 19 0.26 -1.04 5.18
C TYR A 19 1.09 -0.01 4.45
N ASN A 20 1.75 0.91 5.16
CA ASN A 20 2.54 1.97 4.54
C ASN A 20 3.79 1.42 3.83
N GLU A 21 4.38 0.34 4.34
CA GLU A 21 5.48 -0.37 3.68
C GLU A 21 4.98 -1.07 2.40
N TYR A 22 3.89 -1.83 2.50
CA TYR A 22 3.25 -2.49 1.36
C TYR A 22 2.88 -1.50 0.26
N MET A 23 2.22 -0.39 0.61
CA MET A 23 1.80 0.64 -0.34
C MET A 23 2.99 1.20 -1.11
N LYS A 24 4.11 1.48 -0.44
CA LYS A 24 5.33 1.99 -1.10
C LYS A 24 5.93 0.97 -2.06
N VAL A 25 6.07 -0.28 -1.63
CA VAL A 25 6.66 -1.36 -2.44
C VAL A 25 5.81 -1.63 -3.68
N GLN A 26 4.50 -1.75 -3.50
CA GLN A 26 3.59 -2.10 -4.60
C GLN A 26 3.39 -0.93 -5.57
N LEU A 27 3.35 0.31 -5.09
CA LEU A 27 3.34 1.48 -5.98
C LEU A 27 4.63 1.59 -6.80
N ALA A 28 5.79 1.27 -6.22
CA ALA A 28 7.05 1.26 -6.95
C ALA A 28 7.07 0.18 -8.04
N LYS A 29 6.64 -1.05 -7.72
CA LYS A 29 6.50 -2.13 -8.72
C LYS A 29 5.54 -1.76 -9.84
N LEU A 30 4.35 -1.27 -9.48
CA LEU A 30 3.31 -0.94 -10.45
C LEU A 30 3.68 0.25 -11.32
N LYS A 31 4.45 1.22 -10.79
CA LYS A 31 5.09 2.27 -11.59
C LYS A 31 6.07 1.67 -12.60
N ALA A 32 6.96 0.78 -12.17
CA ALA A 32 7.95 0.16 -13.04
C ALA A 32 7.29 -0.70 -14.14
N ASP A 33 6.23 -1.44 -13.81
CA ASP A 33 5.47 -2.22 -14.80
C ASP A 33 4.71 -1.32 -15.78
N ASN A 34 4.11 -0.23 -15.31
CA ASN A 34 3.46 0.74 -16.20
C ASN A 34 4.48 1.38 -17.16
N GLU A 35 5.66 1.75 -16.67
CA GLU A 35 6.74 2.33 -17.48
C GLU A 35 7.23 1.33 -18.53
N LYS A 36 7.44 0.06 -18.16
CA LYS A 36 7.77 -1.02 -19.11
C LYS A 36 6.68 -1.25 -20.15
N ALA A 37 5.41 -1.12 -19.76
CA ALA A 37 4.27 -1.31 -20.64
C ALA A 37 3.91 -0.06 -21.46
N GLY A 38 4.66 1.05 -21.33
CA GLY A 38 4.34 2.33 -21.98
C GLY A 38 3.02 2.96 -21.51
N LYS A 39 2.52 2.59 -20.33
CA LYS A 39 1.26 3.07 -19.75
C LYS A 39 1.48 4.33 -18.92
N THR A 40 0.51 5.25 -18.98
CA THR A 40 0.51 6.44 -18.14
C THR A 40 0.41 6.06 -16.67
N ASN A 41 1.42 6.47 -15.90
CA ASN A 41 1.49 6.19 -14.47
C ASN A 41 0.59 7.15 -13.67
N ASN A 42 -0.70 6.86 -13.60
CA ASN A 42 -1.65 7.66 -12.81
C ASN A 42 -1.61 7.26 -11.32
N HIS A 43 -0.97 8.10 -10.50
CA HIS A 43 -0.80 7.84 -9.06
C HIS A 43 -2.13 7.53 -8.34
N LYS A 44 -3.21 8.25 -8.67
CA LYS A 44 -4.51 8.08 -8.00
C LYS A 44 -5.12 6.71 -8.25
N GLU A 45 -5.08 6.24 -9.49
CA GLU A 45 -5.61 4.92 -9.85
C GLU A 45 -4.76 3.79 -9.31
N ASN A 46 -3.44 3.96 -9.38
CA ASN A 46 -2.48 3.00 -8.87
C ASN A 46 -2.59 2.84 -7.36
N PHE A 47 -2.79 3.93 -6.63
CA PHE A 47 -3.04 3.91 -5.19
C PHE A 47 -4.33 3.15 -4.84
N LYS A 48 -5.42 3.37 -5.59
CA LYS A 48 -6.68 2.62 -5.38
C LYS A 48 -6.50 1.13 -5.61
N LYS A 49 -5.85 0.73 -6.72
CA LYS A 49 -5.58 -0.69 -7.03
C LYS A 49 -4.75 -1.38 -5.95
N VAL A 50 -3.70 -0.71 -5.46
CA VAL A 50 -2.84 -1.26 -4.41
C VAL A 50 -3.60 -1.32 -3.07
N ALA A 51 -4.41 -0.31 -2.74
CA ALA A 51 -5.23 -0.33 -1.52
C ALA A 51 -6.30 -1.44 -1.54
N GLU A 52 -6.91 -1.70 -2.70
CA GLU A 52 -7.81 -2.85 -2.88
C GLU A 52 -7.05 -4.17 -2.74
N SER A 53 -5.87 -4.28 -3.36
CA SER A 53 -5.00 -5.47 -3.27
C SER A 53 -4.50 -5.72 -1.84
N TRP A 54 -4.34 -4.66 -1.02
CA TRP A 54 -3.96 -4.79 0.39
C TRP A 54 -5.04 -5.47 1.24
N LYS A 55 -6.33 -5.32 0.89
CA LYS A 55 -7.42 -5.97 1.63
C LYS A 55 -7.35 -7.50 1.56
N THR A 56 -6.80 -8.01 0.47
CA THR A 56 -6.63 -9.46 0.20
C THR A 56 -5.17 -9.92 0.35
N ALA A 57 -4.25 -9.03 0.75
CA ALA A 57 -2.85 -9.38 0.94
C ALA A 57 -2.68 -10.17 2.24
N SER A 58 -1.97 -11.29 2.18
CA SER A 58 -1.68 -12.14 3.35
C SER A 58 -0.86 -11.42 4.44
N GLU A 59 -0.10 -10.37 4.07
CA GLU A 59 0.62 -9.48 4.98
C GLU A 59 -0.29 -8.52 5.77
N ASN A 60 -1.57 -8.39 5.39
CA ASN A 60 -2.54 -7.62 6.13
C ASN A 60 -3.13 -8.50 7.25
N PRO A 61 -2.92 -8.17 8.55
CA PRO A 61 -3.46 -8.94 9.66
C PRO A 61 -5.01 -8.97 9.69
N VAL A 62 -5.68 -8.09 8.94
CA VAL A 62 -7.15 -8.10 8.78
C VAL A 62 -7.60 -9.14 7.74
N SER A 63 -6.80 -9.42 6.69
CA SER A 63 -7.14 -10.44 5.68
C SER A 63 -7.18 -11.84 6.29
N ALA A 64 -6.31 -12.12 7.27
CA ALA A 64 -6.31 -13.37 8.02
C ALA A 64 -7.61 -13.60 8.83
N TYR A 65 -8.42 -12.56 9.06
CA TYR A 65 -9.69 -12.66 9.79
C TYR A 65 -10.91 -12.81 8.86
N SER A 66 -10.79 -12.51 7.56
CA SER A 66 -11.88 -12.64 6.58
C SER A 66 -11.85 -13.94 5.78
N ASP A 67 -10.83 -14.78 5.97
CA ASP A 67 -10.73 -16.14 5.38
C ASP A 67 -11.60 -17.17 6.16
N HIS A 68 -12.81 -16.80 6.52
CA HIS A 68 -13.81 -17.73 7.07
C HIS A 68 -15.25 -17.43 6.62
N HIS A 69 -15.44 -16.63 5.56
CA HIS A 69 -16.79 -16.34 5.02
C HIS A 69 -16.87 -16.18 3.49
N HIS A 70 -15.95 -16.77 2.72
CA HIS A 70 -16.32 -17.18 1.36
C HIS A 70 -16.82 -18.62 1.39
N LEU A 71 -18.03 -18.80 1.94
CA LEU A 71 -18.81 -19.98 1.61
C LEU A 71 -19.17 -19.85 0.12
N PRO A 72 -18.83 -20.83 -0.73
CA PRO A 72 -19.33 -20.84 -2.10
C PRO A 72 -20.87 -20.81 -2.05
N LEU A 73 -21.47 -19.99 -2.92
CA LEU A 73 -22.91 -19.85 -3.15
C LEU A 73 -23.56 -21.13 -3.73
N SER A 74 -23.24 -22.32 -3.19
CA SER A 74 -23.63 -23.62 -3.73
C SER A 74 -24.41 -24.49 -2.76
N ILE A 75 -25.07 -23.91 -1.75
CA ILE A 75 -25.99 -24.67 -0.89
C ILE A 75 -27.26 -23.85 -0.65
N LEU A 76 -28.11 -23.80 -1.68
CA LEU A 76 -29.56 -23.62 -1.52
C LEU A 76 -30.20 -24.49 -2.59
N THR A 77 -30.34 -25.79 -2.28
CA THR A 77 -31.28 -26.70 -2.94
C THR A 77 -32.13 -27.36 -1.88
#